data_AF-A0A410TPJ5-F1
#
_entry.id   AF-A0A410TPJ5-F1
#
_cell.length_a   1.000
_cell.length_b   1.000
_cell.length_c   1.000
_cell.angle_alpha   90.00
_cell.angle_beta   90.00
_cell.angle_gamma   90.00
#
_symmetry.space_group_name_H-M   'P 1'
#
loop_
_entity.id
_entity.type
_entity.pdbx_description
1 polymer ?
#
loop_
_entity_poly.entity_id
_entity_poly.type
_entity_poly.pdbx_seq_one_letter_code
_entity_poly.pdbx_strand_id
1 'polypeptide(L)'
;MSDDDADGDTRSRANETRTDDADGGEGEWRFGLDDVGPDGVTEDTATPESEPMEPGDVDLEHAAFVVLGVAVTVGVLVVGF
;
A
#
# COMPACT_ATOMS: atom_id res chain seq x y z
N MET A 1 36.88 -13.25 -26.15
CA MET A 1 36.78 -13.79 -24.78
C MET A 1 35.81 -12.86 -24.08
N SER A 2 34.70 -13.40 -23.57
CA SER A 2 33.48 -12.68 -23.23
C SER A 2 33.61 -11.82 -21.98
N ASP A 3 33.13 -10.58 -22.05
CA ASP A 3 32.83 -9.71 -20.92
C ASP A 3 31.30 -9.73 -20.73
N ASP A 4 30.76 -10.70 -19.98
CA ASP A 4 29.32 -10.76 -19.68
C ASP A 4 29.08 -11.63 -18.43
N ASP A 5 29.49 -11.17 -17.23
CA ASP A 5 29.26 -11.89 -15.96
C ASP A 5 29.15 -10.92 -14.75
N ALA A 6 28.49 -9.76 -14.90
CA ALA A 6 28.38 -8.76 -13.82
C ALA A 6 26.94 -8.39 -13.39
N ASP A 7 25.91 -9.05 -13.92
CA ASP A 7 24.50 -8.69 -13.66
C ASP A 7 23.74 -9.63 -12.71
N GLY A 8 24.44 -10.55 -12.03
CA GLY A 8 23.83 -11.53 -11.12
C GLY A 8 23.78 -11.11 -9.64
N ASP A 9 24.73 -10.29 -9.18
CA ASP A 9 24.97 -10.08 -7.74
C ASP A 9 23.97 -9.10 -7.09
N THR A 10 23.44 -8.14 -7.85
CA THR A 10 22.56 -7.09 -7.32
C THR A 10 21.14 -7.59 -7.04
N ARG A 11 20.66 -8.58 -7.79
CA ARG A 11 19.33 -9.18 -7.56
C ARG A 11 19.33 -10.12 -6.35
N SER A 12 20.46 -10.78 -6.08
CA SER A 12 20.60 -11.63 -4.89
C SER A 12 20.52 -10.81 -3.60
N ARG A 13 21.04 -9.57 -3.63
CA ARG A 13 20.98 -8.65 -2.49
C ARG A 13 19.57 -8.14 -2.15
N ALA A 14 18.66 -8.07 -3.12
CA ALA A 14 17.31 -7.59 -2.85
C ALA A 14 16.45 -8.58 -2.05
N ASN A 15 16.86 -9.85 -2.00
CA ASN A 15 16.16 -10.94 -1.29
C ASN A 15 16.90 -11.39 -0.02
N GLU A 16 17.96 -10.70 0.41
CA GLU A 16 18.64 -11.02 1.66
C GLU A 16 17.93 -10.29 2.82
N THR A 17 17.03 -10.99 3.50
CA THR A 17 16.46 -10.55 4.78
C THR A 17 17.60 -10.52 5.79
N ARG A 18 18.11 -9.32 6.06
CA ARG A 18 19.17 -9.11 7.04
C ARG A 18 18.58 -9.44 8.43
N THR A 19 18.83 -10.65 8.93
CA THR A 19 18.58 -11.07 10.31
C THR A 19 19.58 -10.36 11.23
N ASP A 20 19.44 -9.04 11.38
CA ASP A 20 20.10 -8.30 12.45
C ASP A 20 19.08 -8.17 13.59
N ASP A 21 19.56 -8.58 14.77
CA ASP A 21 18.85 -8.70 16.02
C ASP A 21 17.87 -7.57 16.35
N ALA A 22 16.77 -8.00 16.98
CA ALA A 22 15.73 -7.20 17.59
C ALA A 22 16.25 -5.95 18.31
N ASP A 23 15.89 -4.78 17.78
CA ASP A 23 15.74 -3.57 18.59
C ASP A 23 14.63 -2.71 17.97
N GLY A 24 13.46 -2.80 18.60
CA GLY A 24 12.22 -2.21 18.11
C GLY A 24 12.35 -0.72 17.85
N GLY A 25 12.02 -0.31 16.63
CA GLY A 25 12.10 1.08 16.18
C GLY A 25 10.85 1.49 15.42
N GLU A 26 10.03 2.34 16.05
CA GLU A 26 9.04 3.25 15.43
C GLU A 26 9.11 3.39 13.89
N GLY A 27 8.53 2.44 13.14
CA GLY A 27 8.59 2.44 11.66
C GLY A 27 8.71 1.07 11.01
N GLU A 28 9.10 0.05 11.76
CA GLU A 28 8.95 -1.36 11.37
C GLU A 28 7.46 -1.73 11.32
N TRP A 29 7.04 -2.33 10.20
CA TRP A 29 5.74 -2.97 10.10
C TRP A 29 5.61 -3.99 11.24
N ARG A 30 4.43 -4.04 11.87
CA ARG A 30 4.19 -4.85 13.07
C ARG A 30 4.48 -6.36 12.93
N PHE A 31 4.70 -6.86 11.71
CA PHE A 31 5.04 -8.24 11.43
C PHE A 31 6.18 -8.28 10.40
N GLY A 32 7.22 -9.07 10.66
CA GLY A 32 8.25 -9.37 9.68
C GLY A 32 7.73 -10.27 8.57
N LEU A 33 8.44 -10.32 7.44
CA LEU A 33 8.05 -11.18 6.31
C LEU A 33 8.10 -12.67 6.68
N ASP A 34 9.05 -13.06 7.55
CA ASP A 34 9.18 -14.41 8.09
C ASP A 34 8.08 -14.78 9.09
N ASP A 35 7.45 -13.79 9.74
CA ASP A 35 6.32 -13.99 10.66
C ASP A 35 4.99 -14.27 9.93
N VAL A 36 4.93 -13.96 8.63
CA VAL A 36 3.76 -14.16 7.74
C VAL A 36 3.98 -15.28 6.70
N GLY A 37 4.99 -16.14 6.91
CA GLY A 37 5.30 -17.29 6.06
C GLY A 37 4.18 -18.35 5.99
N PRO A 38 4.37 -19.49 5.29
CA PRO A 38 3.34 -20.52 5.13
C PRO A 38 2.86 -21.15 6.46
N ASP A 39 3.66 -21.04 7.53
CA ASP A 39 3.32 -21.41 8.91
C ASP A 39 3.10 -20.18 9.83
N GLY A 40 3.04 -18.97 9.26
CA GLY A 40 2.82 -17.72 9.98
C GLY A 40 1.41 -17.63 10.59
N VAL A 41 1.14 -16.60 11.41
CA VAL A 41 -0.19 -16.38 11.99
C VAL A 41 -1.17 -16.03 10.86
N THR A 42 -1.83 -17.06 10.34
CA THR A 42 -2.84 -17.00 9.26
C THR A 42 -4.25 -16.81 9.80
N GLU A 43 -4.41 -16.58 11.12
CA GLU A 43 -5.71 -16.23 11.66
C GLU A 43 -6.19 -14.96 10.96
N ASP A 44 -7.18 -15.13 10.08
CA ASP A 44 -7.83 -14.09 9.30
C ASP A 44 -8.64 -13.20 10.25
N THR A 45 -7.92 -12.41 11.03
CA THR A 45 -8.44 -11.44 11.99
C THR A 45 -8.52 -10.05 11.35
N ALA A 46 -7.97 -9.89 10.14
CA ALA A 46 -7.96 -8.64 9.40
C ALA A 46 -9.22 -8.45 8.56
N THR A 47 -9.84 -9.52 8.07
CA THR A 47 -11.04 -9.45 7.22
C THR A 47 -12.21 -10.12 7.92
N PRO A 48 -13.23 -9.37 8.37
CA PRO A 48 -14.45 -10.01 8.84
C PRO A 48 -15.08 -10.85 7.72
N GLU A 49 -15.24 -12.16 7.96
CA GLU A 49 -15.78 -13.17 7.03
C GLU A 49 -17.19 -12.85 6.48
N SER A 50 -17.89 -11.88 7.07
CA SER A 50 -19.34 -11.71 6.89
C SER A 50 -19.77 -10.44 6.17
N GLU A 51 -18.91 -9.43 6.05
CA GLU A 51 -19.27 -8.18 5.37
C GLU A 51 -18.24 -7.84 4.29
N PRO A 52 -18.65 -7.78 3.01
CA PRO A 52 -17.89 -7.04 2.01
C PRO A 52 -17.61 -5.64 2.57
N MET A 53 -16.38 -5.14 2.43
CA MET A 53 -16.06 -3.76 2.74
C MET A 53 -16.76 -2.84 1.73
N GLU A 54 -18.08 -2.69 1.85
CA GLU A 54 -18.84 -1.75 1.05
C GLU A 54 -18.46 -0.34 1.51
N PRO A 55 -18.19 0.59 0.57
CA PRO A 55 -18.09 1.98 0.95
C PRO A 55 -19.41 2.37 1.64
N GLY A 56 -19.30 2.94 2.84
CA GLY A 56 -20.46 3.43 3.57
C GLY A 56 -21.21 4.49 2.79
N ASP A 57 -22.44 4.78 3.22
CA ASP A 57 -23.24 5.86 2.66
C ASP A 57 -22.48 7.20 2.70
N VAL A 58 -22.60 7.97 1.62
CA VAL A 58 -21.99 9.30 1.54
C VAL A 58 -22.92 10.32 2.18
N ASP A 59 -22.44 11.05 3.19
CA ASP A 59 -23.20 12.18 3.73
C ASP A 59 -23.39 13.29 2.69
N LEU A 60 -24.51 13.99 2.80
CA LEU A 60 -24.85 15.12 1.91
C LEU A 60 -23.77 16.21 1.90
N GLU A 61 -23.11 16.46 3.03
CA GLU A 61 -22.05 17.46 3.14
C GLU A 61 -20.82 17.08 2.28
N HIS A 62 -20.39 15.81 2.34
CA HIS A 62 -19.28 15.31 1.52
C HIS A 62 -19.63 15.36 0.03
N ALA A 63 -20.86 14.97 -0.34
CA ALA A 63 -21.33 15.08 -1.72
C ALA A 63 -21.32 16.53 -2.24
N ALA A 64 -21.67 17.51 -1.39
CA ALA A 64 -21.64 18.92 -1.74
C ALA A 64 -20.22 19.41 -2.09
N PHE A 65 -19.20 18.95 -1.37
CA PHE A 65 -17.80 19.29 -1.69
C PHE A 65 -17.34 18.73 -3.04
N VAL A 66 -17.75 17.51 -3.38
CA VAL A 66 -17.45 16.92 -4.70
C VAL A 66 -18.10 17.75 -5.81
N VAL A 67 -19.39 18.07 -5.67
CA VAL A 67 -20.12 18.89 -6.65
C VAL A 67 -19.49 20.28 -6.78
N LEU A 68 -19.08 20.90 -5.68
CA LEU A 68 -18.40 22.18 -5.68
C LEU A 68 -17.08 22.12 -6.45
N GLY A 69 -16.26 21.09 -6.20
CA GLY A 69 -15.00 20.88 -6.92
C GLY A 69 -15.21 20.75 -8.42
N VAL A 70 -16.17 19.92 -8.84
CA VAL A 70 -16.54 19.75 -10.26
C VAL A 70 -17.01 21.08 -10.86
N ALA A 71 -17.86 21.83 -10.16
CA ALA A 71 -18.35 23.12 -10.63
C ALA A 71 -17.21 24.14 -10.83
N VAL A 72 -16.25 24.19 -9.89
CA VAL A 72 -15.07 25.05 -10.03
C VAL A 72 -14.21 24.62 -11.21
N THR A 73 -13.91 23.33 -11.37
CA THR A 73 -13.13 22.83 -12.50
C THR A 73 -13.80 23.16 -13.84
N VAL A 74 -15.10 22.89 -13.98
CA VAL A 74 -15.86 23.24 -15.19
C VAL A 74 -15.87 24.75 -15.41
N GLY A 75 -16.08 25.55 -14.37
CA GLY A 75 -16.04 27.01 -14.46
C GLY A 75 -14.69 27.53 -14.95
N VAL A 76 -13.59 26.97 -14.46
CA VAL A 76 -12.24 27.30 -14.93
C VAL A 76 -12.07 26.93 -16.41
N LEU A 77 -12.54 25.77 -16.85
CA LEU A 77 -12.43 25.36 -18.26
C LEU A 77 -13.26 26.23 -19.21
N VAL A 78 -14.44 26.70 -18.76
CA VAL A 78 -15.32 27.54 -19.58
C VAL A 78 -14.85 28.99 -19.64
N VAL A 79 -14.31 29.53 -18.55
CA VAL A 79 -13.89 30.95 -18.46
C VAL A 79 -12.42 31.15 -18.84
N GLY A 80 -11.58 30.13 -18.67
CA GLY A 80 -10.12 30.18 -18.87
C GLY A 80 -9.64 29.70 -20.25
N PHE A 81 -10.54 29.48 -21.20
CA PHE A 81 -10.24 29.13 -22.59
C PHE A 81 -10.56 30.28 -23.54
#